data_AF-A0A1I2Z5X8-F1
#
_entry.id   AF-A0A1I2Z5X8-F1
#
_cell.length_a   1.000
_cell.length_b   1.000
_cell.length_c   1.000
_cell.angle_alpha   90.00
_cell.angle_beta   90.00
_cell.angle_gamma   90.00
#
_symmetry.space_group_name_H-M   'P 1'
#
loop_
_entity.id
_entity.type
_entity.pdbx_description
1 polymer ?
#
loop_
_entity_poly.entity_id
_entity_poly.type
_entity_poly.pdbx_seq_one_letter_code
_entity_poly.pdbx_strand_id
1 'polypeptide(L)'
;MSKTFLTIPLRHVTLSQKGVKPAVLKSKPFDESVPYLDINSLTTGNNNEFTFKELGNLATENDVLVVWDGSRSGLALQSRYGIIGSTLMKLTPVGIDTEYLYYFIKSRYEFINGNVTGGGIPHVNSELFFGLEIPYVSLSNQRNIVEDLKIKIDENASILNSQKNAIQSALIGNKVKGSNDKPIAEIIKDFKKAIFESAVSGELTSNWRMAHNVTYPEDSVSLGTVITEIKSGKSFRCLERPPVEDEIGVSKISSVSFDGYKENESKTCIDKEKVNAELFINSGDFLITRANTKELVGACAIVGKVSKKIMLSDKILRISFDRTKVLDQFVLLFLQSTQGREQIENYATGSQESMKNITQAELRSIVLKVPDLAEQKEIIKQAHVLLSTVTKIQNQYNEAIETFEELEKSILQNVFEADNLTKYQNNLMLEKIMENIYDEKSQLEFNRTLENKDRSKAKTIMKKAVTETSKLDIEDVLTQASAQIPAREVWKTSKYSKDIDSFYEAIKHKVAKTITWDLTKLDEEVPESIISLKSKS
;
A
#
# COMPACT_ATOMS: atom_id res chain seq x y z
N MET A 1 3.39 -48.47 -9.25
CA MET A 1 3.29 -48.39 -7.78
C MET A 1 3.85 -47.05 -7.38
N SER A 2 3.04 -46.18 -6.77
CA SER A 2 3.53 -44.91 -6.22
C SER A 2 4.62 -45.24 -5.20
N LYS A 3 5.84 -44.74 -5.40
CA LYS A 3 6.91 -44.86 -4.41
C LYS A 3 6.50 -44.00 -3.22
N THR A 4 6.15 -44.64 -2.10
CA THR A 4 5.81 -43.93 -0.87
C THR A 4 7.06 -43.24 -0.34
N PHE A 5 7.05 -41.90 -0.32
CA PHE A 5 8.10 -41.12 0.32
C PHE A 5 7.95 -41.18 1.83
N LEU A 6 9.08 -41.22 2.53
CA LEU A 6 9.08 -41.00 3.96
C LEU A 6 8.58 -39.58 4.22
N THR A 7 7.61 -39.44 5.12
CA THR A 7 7.06 -38.15 5.55
C THR A 7 7.12 -38.07 7.06
N ILE A 8 7.26 -36.84 7.58
CA ILE A 8 7.30 -36.57 9.01
C ILE A 8 6.37 -35.38 9.29
N PRO A 9 5.50 -35.45 10.31
CA PRO A 9 4.71 -34.30 10.74
C PRO A 9 5.58 -33.11 11.19
N LEU A 10 5.17 -31.88 10.84
CA LEU A 10 5.88 -30.65 11.25
C LEU A 10 6.12 -30.54 12.77
N ARG A 11 5.23 -31.10 13.61
CA ARG A 11 5.43 -31.15 15.07
C ARG A 11 6.72 -31.82 15.51
N HIS A 12 7.28 -32.75 14.74
CA HIS A 12 8.51 -33.45 15.12
C HIS A 12 9.74 -32.65 14.73
N VAL A 13 9.73 -32.05 13.54
CA VAL A 13 10.88 -31.32 12.95
C VAL A 13 10.92 -29.83 13.29
N THR A 14 10.08 -29.37 14.22
CA THR A 14 10.06 -27.96 14.64
C THR A 14 9.90 -27.77 16.15
N LEU A 15 10.43 -26.64 16.65
CA LEU A 15 10.13 -26.06 17.94
C LEU A 15 9.44 -24.70 17.74
N SER A 16 8.23 -24.55 18.28
CA SER A 16 7.43 -23.35 18.08
C SER A 16 7.53 -22.36 19.25
N GLN A 17 7.60 -21.06 18.94
CA GLN A 17 7.51 -19.97 19.89
C GLN A 17 6.63 -18.84 19.36
N LYS A 18 5.51 -18.58 20.05
CA LYS A 18 4.63 -17.47 19.71
C LYS A 18 5.31 -16.14 20.00
N GLY A 19 5.19 -15.17 19.10
CA GLY A 19 5.71 -13.83 19.33
C GLY A 19 4.92 -13.07 20.37
N VAL A 20 5.47 -11.95 20.81
CA VAL A 20 4.85 -11.11 21.84
C VAL A 20 5.00 -9.65 21.47
N LYS A 21 4.03 -8.83 21.87
CA LYS A 21 4.21 -7.38 21.82
C LYS A 21 5.03 -6.96 23.05
N PRO A 22 6.27 -6.48 22.89
CA PRO A 22 7.09 -6.09 24.02
C PRO A 22 6.52 -4.83 24.71
N ALA A 23 6.86 -4.64 25.98
CA ALA A 23 6.39 -3.48 26.76
C ALA A 23 7.03 -2.16 26.31
N VAL A 24 8.17 -2.22 25.63
CA VAL A 24 8.89 -1.07 25.07
C VAL A 24 9.06 -1.30 23.59
N LEU A 25 8.54 -0.37 22.79
CA LEU A 25 8.88 -0.21 21.40
C LEU A 25 9.25 1.26 21.15
N LYS A 26 10.35 1.50 20.46
CA LYS A 26 10.76 2.84 20.04
C LYS A 26 10.98 2.85 18.54
N SER A 27 10.68 3.98 17.89
CA SER A 27 10.81 4.15 16.44
C SER A 27 12.24 4.32 15.94
N LYS A 28 13.22 4.41 16.85
CA LYS A 28 14.64 4.55 16.53
C LYS A 28 15.45 3.56 17.37
N PRO A 29 16.60 3.07 16.85
CA PRO A 29 17.53 2.28 17.63
C PRO A 29 17.98 3.04 18.88
N PHE A 30 18.20 2.30 19.95
CA PHE A 30 18.79 2.78 21.20
C PHE A 30 19.80 1.77 21.73
N ASP A 31 20.52 2.13 22.79
CA ASP A 31 21.57 1.27 23.35
C ASP A 31 21.02 -0.11 23.74
N GLU A 32 21.76 -1.16 23.37
CA GLU A 32 21.37 -2.59 23.52
C GLU A 32 20.03 -3.00 22.86
N SER A 33 19.45 -2.13 22.03
CA SER A 33 18.21 -2.46 21.34
C SER A 33 18.43 -3.46 20.19
N VAL A 34 17.40 -4.25 19.94
CA VAL A 34 17.29 -5.15 18.80
C VAL A 34 16.04 -4.80 17.98
N PRO A 35 16.02 -5.11 16.67
CA PRO A 35 14.84 -4.88 15.85
C PRO A 35 13.60 -5.62 16.35
N TYR A 36 12.44 -4.99 16.21
CA TYR A 36 11.15 -5.64 16.36
C TYR A 36 10.65 -6.11 14.98
N LEU A 37 10.38 -7.41 14.88
CA LEU A 37 9.99 -8.08 13.65
C LEU A 37 8.47 -8.20 13.61
N ASP A 38 7.82 -7.33 12.85
CA ASP A 38 6.42 -7.46 12.48
C ASP A 38 6.33 -7.91 11.01
N ILE A 39 5.10 -8.08 10.51
CA ILE A 39 4.92 -8.56 9.13
C ILE A 39 5.48 -7.55 8.13
N ASN A 40 5.35 -6.24 8.40
CA ASN A 40 5.78 -5.19 7.48
C ASN A 40 7.31 -5.09 7.41
N SER A 41 8.00 -5.16 8.54
CA SER A 41 9.46 -5.11 8.59
C SER A 41 10.10 -6.33 7.92
N LEU A 42 9.47 -7.51 8.04
CA LEU A 42 9.90 -8.72 7.35
C LEU A 42 9.67 -8.66 5.83
N THR A 43 8.57 -8.04 5.37
CA THR A 43 8.29 -7.92 3.93
C THR A 43 9.08 -6.81 3.25
N THR A 44 9.33 -5.69 3.93
CA THR A 44 10.02 -4.52 3.34
C THR A 44 11.52 -4.52 3.62
N GLY A 45 11.97 -5.27 4.63
CA GLY A 45 13.33 -5.23 5.15
C GLY A 45 13.66 -4.00 5.99
N ASN A 46 12.72 -3.07 6.15
CA ASN A 46 12.89 -1.85 6.93
C ASN A 46 12.34 -2.03 8.35
N ASN A 47 13.21 -1.94 9.34
CA ASN A 47 12.83 -2.00 10.75
C ASN A 47 12.44 -0.61 11.24
N ASN A 48 11.16 -0.43 11.56
CA ASN A 48 10.63 0.84 12.06
C ASN A 48 10.53 0.87 13.58
N GLU A 49 10.73 -0.26 14.26
CA GLU A 49 10.58 -0.38 15.70
C GLU A 49 11.71 -1.22 16.32
N PHE A 50 12.10 -0.84 17.54
CA PHE A 50 13.21 -1.45 18.29
C PHE A 50 12.80 -1.70 19.74
N THR A 51 13.32 -2.77 20.33
CA THR A 51 13.03 -3.20 21.70
C THR A 51 14.26 -3.81 22.36
N PHE A 52 14.19 -4.14 23.65
CA PHE A 52 15.24 -4.90 24.34
C PHE A 52 15.10 -6.41 24.06
N LYS A 53 16.23 -7.10 23.94
CA LYS A 53 16.30 -8.55 23.65
C LYS A 53 15.52 -9.40 24.66
N GLU A 54 15.43 -8.93 25.90
CA GLU A 54 14.82 -9.58 27.05
C GLU A 54 13.29 -9.52 26.98
N LEU A 55 12.72 -8.60 26.21
CA LEU A 55 11.28 -8.30 26.25
C LEU A 55 10.44 -9.16 25.32
N GLY A 56 11.02 -9.85 24.34
CA GLY A 56 10.28 -10.79 23.48
C GLY A 56 11.12 -11.96 22.97
N ASN A 57 10.49 -12.86 22.24
CA ASN A 57 11.19 -14.05 21.76
C ASN A 57 12.12 -13.65 20.61
N LEU A 58 13.39 -14.03 20.70
CA LEU A 58 14.38 -13.73 19.69
C LEU A 58 14.27 -14.74 18.56
N ALA A 59 14.31 -14.23 17.33
CA ALA A 59 14.53 -15.00 16.12
C ALA A 59 15.88 -14.65 15.50
N THR A 60 16.39 -15.58 14.71
CA THR A 60 17.64 -15.51 13.95
C THR A 60 17.36 -15.91 12.50
N GLU A 61 18.36 -15.80 11.62
CA GLU A 61 18.25 -16.26 10.22
C GLU A 61 18.04 -17.78 10.08
N ASN A 62 18.32 -18.56 11.13
CA ASN A 62 18.13 -20.01 11.14
C ASN A 62 16.69 -20.44 11.48
N ASP A 63 15.82 -19.48 11.82
CA ASP A 63 14.42 -19.75 12.12
C ASP A 63 13.52 -19.53 10.89
N VAL A 64 12.31 -20.08 10.92
CA VAL A 64 11.23 -19.76 9.97
C VAL A 64 10.13 -19.02 10.72
N LEU A 65 9.63 -17.91 10.17
CA LEU A 65 8.51 -17.18 10.76
C LEU A 65 7.23 -17.48 9.98
N VAL A 66 6.11 -17.63 10.68
CA VAL A 66 4.80 -17.84 10.06
C VAL A 66 3.81 -16.83 10.62
N VAL A 67 3.09 -16.14 9.74
CA VAL A 67 1.96 -15.30 10.16
C VAL A 67 0.90 -16.21 10.77
N TRP A 68 0.64 -16.02 12.06
CA TRP A 68 -0.21 -16.91 12.82
C TRP A 68 -1.61 -16.34 13.05
N ASP A 69 -1.71 -15.00 13.13
CA ASP A 69 -2.97 -14.28 13.31
C ASP A 69 -3.11 -13.18 12.23
N GLY A 70 -4.31 -13.02 11.70
CA GLY A 70 -4.67 -12.04 10.67
C GLY A 70 -5.09 -12.67 9.35
N SER A 71 -5.51 -11.84 8.39
CA SER A 71 -5.98 -12.29 7.07
C SER A 71 -4.97 -13.13 6.29
N ARG A 72 -3.67 -12.92 6.53
CA ARG A 72 -2.56 -13.66 5.91
C ARG A 72 -2.06 -14.84 6.75
N SER A 73 -2.89 -15.38 7.65
CA SER A 73 -2.54 -16.53 8.48
C SER A 73 -2.07 -17.71 7.62
N GLY A 74 -0.93 -18.29 7.97
CA GLY A 74 -0.24 -19.35 7.23
C GLY A 74 0.91 -18.88 6.35
N LEU A 75 1.08 -17.56 6.15
CA LEU A 75 2.16 -17.03 5.31
C LEU A 75 3.54 -17.29 5.94
N ALA A 76 4.40 -18.00 5.23
CA ALA A 76 5.80 -18.20 5.60
C ALA A 76 6.63 -16.96 5.27
N LEU A 77 7.52 -16.58 6.18
CA LEU A 77 8.44 -15.45 6.07
C LEU A 77 9.85 -15.91 6.44
N GLN A 78 10.84 -15.45 5.68
CA GLN A 78 12.25 -15.61 6.05
C GLN A 78 12.53 -14.82 7.32
N SER A 79 13.16 -15.47 8.29
CA SER A 79 13.50 -14.85 9.56
C SER A 79 14.75 -13.98 9.46
N ARG A 80 14.91 -13.08 10.43
CA ARG A 80 16.10 -12.23 10.62
C ARG A 80 16.36 -12.10 12.12
N TYR A 81 17.51 -11.51 12.47
CA TYR A 81 17.83 -11.22 13.87
C TYR A 81 16.89 -10.15 14.45
N GLY A 82 16.10 -10.51 15.47
CA GLY A 82 15.20 -9.56 16.13
C GLY A 82 14.13 -10.22 16.99
N ILE A 83 13.34 -9.39 17.69
CA ILE A 83 12.22 -9.85 18.53
C ILE A 83 10.97 -10.03 17.68
N ILE A 84 10.39 -11.23 17.73
CA ILE A 84 9.18 -11.56 16.97
C ILE A 84 7.92 -10.91 17.55
N GLY A 85 7.15 -10.29 16.67
CA GLY A 85 5.87 -9.66 16.99
C GLY A 85 4.74 -10.63 17.29
N SER A 86 3.72 -10.15 18.00
CA SER A 86 2.62 -10.98 18.51
C SER A 86 1.86 -11.78 17.46
N THR A 87 1.78 -11.30 16.22
CA THR A 87 1.05 -11.97 15.13
C THR A 87 1.84 -13.11 14.49
N LEU A 88 3.12 -13.29 14.85
CA LEU A 88 4.01 -14.26 14.24
C LEU A 88 4.24 -15.48 15.16
N MET A 89 4.49 -16.62 14.54
CA MET A 89 5.03 -17.82 15.18
C MET A 89 6.44 -18.04 14.64
N LYS A 90 7.40 -18.24 15.55
CA LYS A 90 8.74 -18.70 15.19
C LYS A 90 8.78 -20.22 15.23
N LEU A 91 9.34 -20.81 14.20
CA LEU A 91 9.63 -22.22 14.08
C LEU A 91 11.15 -22.37 14.00
N THR A 92 11.75 -22.95 15.03
CA THR A 92 13.15 -23.37 15.01
C THR A 92 13.19 -24.78 14.41
N PRO A 93 13.87 -24.98 13.25
CA PRO A 93 14.01 -26.30 12.63
C PRO A 93 14.75 -27.28 13.54
N VAL A 94 14.40 -28.57 13.46
CA VAL A 94 15.07 -29.66 14.18
C VAL A 94 15.25 -30.84 13.24
N GLY A 95 16.51 -31.25 13.01
CA GLY A 95 16.83 -32.33 12.07
C GLY A 95 16.39 -32.06 10.64
N ILE A 96 16.12 -30.80 10.28
CA ILE A 96 15.64 -30.38 8.96
C ILE A 96 16.31 -29.06 8.56
N ASP A 97 16.55 -28.89 7.27
CA ASP A 97 17.11 -27.67 6.71
C ASP A 97 16.10 -26.51 6.78
N THR A 98 16.56 -25.34 7.22
CA THR A 98 15.74 -24.15 7.43
C THR A 98 15.04 -23.69 6.16
N GLU A 99 15.75 -23.63 5.04
CA GLU A 99 15.16 -23.16 3.79
C GLU A 99 14.21 -24.19 3.20
N TYR A 100 14.52 -25.48 3.35
CA TYR A 100 13.62 -26.57 2.95
C TYR A 100 12.28 -26.50 3.71
N LEU A 101 12.33 -26.30 5.03
CA LEU A 101 11.15 -26.08 5.86
C LEU A 101 10.38 -24.82 5.41
N TYR A 102 11.09 -23.72 5.17
CA TYR A 102 10.49 -22.47 4.70
C TYR A 102 9.71 -22.66 3.39
N TYR A 103 10.34 -23.25 2.37
CA TYR A 103 9.71 -23.46 1.07
C TYR A 103 8.57 -24.48 1.13
N PHE A 104 8.67 -25.50 1.98
CA PHE A 104 7.57 -26.42 2.22
C PHE A 104 6.35 -25.68 2.77
N ILE A 105 6.51 -24.89 3.85
CA ILE A 105 5.40 -24.13 4.42
C ILE A 105 4.86 -23.11 3.40
N LYS A 106 5.75 -22.44 2.66
CA LYS A 106 5.36 -21.51 1.57
C LYS A 106 4.47 -22.20 0.53
N SER A 107 4.81 -23.41 0.11
CA SER A 107 4.01 -24.19 -0.85
C SER A 107 2.62 -24.60 -0.33
N ARG A 108 2.42 -24.62 0.99
CA ARG A 108 1.15 -24.99 1.65
C ARG A 108 0.32 -23.78 2.06
N TYR A 109 0.71 -22.56 1.70
CA TYR A 109 0.04 -21.33 2.13
C TYR A 109 -1.47 -21.35 1.88
N GLU A 110 -1.93 -21.66 0.67
CA GLU A 110 -3.36 -21.66 0.34
C GLU A 110 -4.15 -22.69 1.14
N PHE A 111 -3.57 -23.87 1.34
CA PHE A 111 -4.19 -24.91 2.16
C PHE A 111 -4.32 -24.46 3.62
N ILE A 112 -3.27 -23.85 4.18
CA ILE A 112 -3.30 -23.35 5.56
C ILE A 112 -4.30 -22.18 5.69
N ASN A 113 -4.23 -21.21 4.79
CA ASN A 113 -5.05 -19.99 4.81
C ASN A 113 -6.54 -20.29 4.57
N GLY A 114 -6.86 -21.27 3.71
CA GLY A 114 -8.22 -21.73 3.46
C GLY A 114 -8.84 -22.53 4.62
N ASN A 115 -8.03 -22.99 5.58
CA ASN A 115 -8.47 -23.79 6.74
C ASN A 115 -8.19 -23.07 8.09
N VAL A 116 -8.14 -21.74 8.07
CA VAL A 116 -8.01 -20.91 9.27
C VAL A 116 -9.24 -21.03 10.18
N THR A 117 -9.04 -20.77 11.46
CA THR A 117 -10.08 -20.74 12.48
C THR A 117 -10.36 -19.31 12.94
N GLY A 118 -11.51 -19.09 13.59
CA GLY A 118 -11.92 -17.79 14.15
C GLY A 118 -12.75 -16.94 13.18
N GLY A 119 -13.97 -16.56 13.60
CA GLY A 119 -14.91 -15.83 12.74
C GLY A 119 -14.59 -14.34 12.52
N GLY A 120 -13.93 -13.67 13.48
CA GLY A 120 -13.59 -12.24 13.39
C GLY A 120 -12.15 -11.97 12.95
N ILE A 121 -11.18 -12.58 13.63
CA ILE A 121 -9.76 -12.52 13.27
C ILE A 121 -9.32 -13.95 12.91
N PRO A 122 -8.99 -14.20 11.62
CA PRO A 122 -8.48 -15.49 11.21
C PRO A 122 -7.18 -15.81 11.93
N HIS A 123 -7.03 -17.04 12.38
CA HIS A 123 -5.78 -17.56 12.94
C HIS A 123 -5.49 -18.95 12.40
N VAL A 124 -4.21 -19.32 12.35
CA VAL A 124 -3.77 -20.64 11.90
C VAL A 124 -4.37 -21.72 12.81
N ASN A 125 -4.99 -22.73 12.20
CA ASN A 125 -5.38 -23.94 12.91
C ASN A 125 -4.13 -24.73 13.30
N SER A 126 -3.81 -24.73 14.60
CA SER A 126 -2.58 -25.32 15.12
C SER A 126 -2.48 -26.83 14.87
N GLU A 127 -3.57 -27.58 15.03
CA GLU A 127 -3.52 -29.04 14.86
C GLU A 127 -3.30 -29.40 13.39
N LEU A 128 -4.02 -28.71 12.49
CA LEU A 128 -3.83 -28.86 11.05
C LEU A 128 -2.42 -28.47 10.63
N PHE A 129 -1.89 -27.34 11.10
CA PHE A 129 -0.57 -26.85 10.72
C PHE A 129 0.55 -27.81 11.17
N PHE A 130 0.55 -28.21 12.43
CA PHE A 130 1.59 -29.09 12.96
C PHE A 130 1.45 -30.55 12.52
N GLY A 131 0.26 -30.93 12.02
CA GLY A 131 -0.01 -32.22 11.37
C GLY A 131 0.35 -32.25 9.88
N LEU A 132 0.83 -31.16 9.27
CA LEU A 132 1.31 -31.19 7.90
C LEU A 132 2.49 -32.16 7.76
N GLU A 133 2.38 -33.09 6.80
CA GLU A 133 3.39 -34.10 6.49
C GLU A 133 4.43 -33.53 5.52
N ILE A 134 5.66 -33.30 6.01
CA ILE A 134 6.78 -32.88 5.17
C ILE A 134 7.52 -34.10 4.63
N PRO A 135 7.77 -34.21 3.31
CA PRO A 135 8.64 -35.24 2.77
C PRO A 135 10.04 -35.14 3.37
N TYR A 136 10.59 -36.27 3.79
CA TYR A 136 11.88 -36.31 4.46
C TYR A 136 12.93 -37.03 3.62
N VAL A 137 14.00 -36.31 3.30
CA VAL A 137 15.24 -36.81 2.69
C VAL A 137 16.45 -36.33 3.52
N SER A 138 17.66 -36.80 3.22
CA SER A 138 18.86 -36.34 3.94
C SER A 138 19.03 -34.82 3.83
N LEU A 139 19.65 -34.19 4.84
CA LEU A 139 19.91 -32.74 4.85
C LEU A 139 20.62 -32.25 3.59
N SER A 140 21.58 -33.02 3.06
CA SER A 140 22.25 -32.67 1.79
C SER A 140 21.27 -32.65 0.63
N ASN A 141 20.33 -33.61 0.56
CA ASN A 141 19.34 -33.66 -0.50
C ASN A 141 18.27 -32.57 -0.32
N GLN A 142 17.91 -32.21 0.92
CA GLN A 142 17.03 -31.07 1.19
C GLN A 142 17.63 -29.77 0.62
N ARG A 143 18.92 -29.53 0.85
CA ARG A 143 19.64 -28.38 0.28
C ARG A 143 19.68 -28.41 -1.24
N ASN A 144 19.96 -29.56 -1.85
CA ASN A 144 19.93 -29.72 -3.30
C ASN A 144 18.52 -29.46 -3.89
N ILE A 145 17.44 -29.86 -3.19
CA ILE A 145 16.07 -29.55 -3.61
C ILE A 145 15.82 -28.05 -3.58
N VAL A 146 16.27 -27.37 -2.52
CA VAL A 146 16.12 -25.91 -2.39
C VAL A 146 16.91 -25.17 -3.47
N GLU A 147 18.11 -25.63 -3.80
CA GLU A 147 18.92 -25.04 -4.87
C GLU A 147 18.23 -25.16 -6.23
N ASP A 148 17.76 -26.36 -6.60
CA ASP A 148 16.97 -26.58 -7.82
C ASP A 148 15.69 -25.73 -7.86
N LEU A 149 15.02 -25.59 -6.72
CA LEU A 149 13.83 -24.75 -6.59
C LEU A 149 14.16 -23.27 -6.81
N LYS A 150 15.23 -22.76 -6.20
CA LYS A 150 15.68 -21.38 -6.36
C LYS A 150 16.02 -21.07 -7.81
N ILE A 151 16.74 -21.97 -8.50
CA ILE A 151 17.06 -21.82 -9.93
C ILE A 151 15.77 -21.63 -10.75
N LYS A 152 14.75 -22.46 -10.53
CA LYS A 152 13.47 -22.34 -11.25
C LYS A 152 12.71 -21.05 -10.92
N ILE A 153 12.73 -20.62 -9.65
CA ILE A 153 12.12 -19.36 -9.23
C ILE A 153 12.84 -18.18 -9.90
N ASP A 154 14.16 -18.19 -9.93
CA ASP A 154 14.99 -17.15 -10.54
C ASP A 154 14.81 -17.09 -12.07
N GLU A 155 14.70 -18.25 -12.74
CA GLU A 155 14.35 -18.34 -14.16
C GLU A 155 12.98 -17.71 -14.44
N ASN A 156 11.97 -18.04 -13.64
CA ASN A 156 10.64 -17.45 -13.74
C ASN A 156 10.70 -15.93 -13.54
N ALA A 157 11.46 -15.46 -12.53
CA ALA A 157 11.59 -14.03 -12.22
C ALA A 157 12.31 -13.27 -13.34
N SER A 158 13.31 -13.88 -13.97
CA SER A 158 14.02 -13.32 -15.12
C SER A 158 13.08 -13.10 -16.32
N ILE A 159 12.16 -14.03 -16.57
CA ILE A 159 11.16 -13.89 -17.65
C ILE A 159 10.28 -12.67 -17.40
N LEU A 160 9.70 -12.54 -16.20
CA LEU A 160 8.87 -11.39 -15.85
C LEU A 160 9.65 -10.07 -15.96
N ASN A 161 10.89 -10.03 -15.47
CA ASN A 161 11.74 -8.84 -15.55
C ASN A 161 12.07 -8.47 -17.00
N SER A 162 12.29 -9.46 -17.88
CA SER A 162 12.54 -9.21 -19.31
C SER A 162 11.32 -8.58 -20.00
N GLN A 163 10.11 -9.04 -19.68
CA GLN A 163 8.87 -8.47 -20.20
C GLN A 163 8.64 -7.05 -19.68
N LYS A 164 8.87 -6.83 -18.37
CA LYS A 164 8.85 -5.49 -17.77
C LYS A 164 9.77 -4.53 -18.52
N ASN A 165 11.02 -4.93 -18.76
CA ASN A 165 11.99 -4.10 -19.49
C ASN A 165 11.54 -3.83 -20.93
N ALA A 166 11.02 -4.83 -21.64
CA ALA A 166 10.52 -4.66 -23.00
C ALA A 166 9.36 -3.64 -23.08
N ILE A 167 8.43 -3.69 -22.13
CA ILE A 167 7.32 -2.73 -22.02
C ILE A 167 7.83 -1.32 -21.73
N GLN A 168 8.76 -1.18 -20.79
CA GLN A 168 9.37 0.10 -20.47
C GLN A 168 10.06 0.70 -21.70
N SER A 169 10.84 -0.11 -22.44
CA SER A 169 11.47 0.31 -23.69
C SER A 169 10.45 0.69 -24.77
N ALA A 170 9.33 -0.04 -24.89
CA ALA A 170 8.31 0.26 -25.89
C ALA A 170 7.56 1.58 -25.60
N LEU A 171 7.35 1.92 -24.33
CA LEU A 171 6.59 3.11 -23.93
C LEU A 171 7.46 4.37 -23.82
N ILE A 172 8.66 4.29 -23.22
CA ILE A 172 9.49 5.46 -22.93
C ILE A 172 10.62 5.63 -23.98
N GLY A 173 10.90 4.59 -24.78
CA GLY A 173 12.14 4.49 -25.52
C GLY A 173 13.37 4.48 -24.58
N ASN A 174 14.57 4.60 -25.13
CA ASN A 174 15.81 4.68 -24.34
C ASN A 174 16.03 6.06 -23.67
N LYS A 175 15.01 6.93 -23.60
CA LYS A 175 15.20 8.37 -23.34
C LYS A 175 15.17 8.81 -21.88
N VAL A 176 14.86 7.94 -20.90
CA VAL A 176 14.79 8.36 -19.49
C VAL A 176 15.72 7.52 -18.60
N LYS A 177 16.94 8.03 -18.39
CA LYS A 177 17.80 7.62 -17.27
C LYS A 177 17.05 7.86 -15.95
N GLY A 178 16.89 6.82 -15.13
CA GLY A 178 16.21 6.90 -13.83
C GLY A 178 14.76 6.39 -13.80
N SER A 179 14.23 5.86 -14.92
CA SER A 179 12.86 5.31 -14.99
C SER A 179 12.75 3.81 -14.65
N ASN A 180 13.87 3.10 -14.49
CA ASN A 180 13.87 1.64 -14.30
C ASN A 180 13.14 1.18 -13.02
N ASP A 181 13.07 2.06 -12.01
CA ASP A 181 12.43 1.74 -10.72
C ASP A 181 10.97 2.18 -10.63
N LYS A 182 10.44 2.93 -11.62
CA LYS A 182 9.02 3.34 -11.61
C LYS A 182 8.11 2.12 -11.85
N PRO A 183 6.98 2.00 -11.11
CA PRO A 183 5.96 1.00 -11.41
C PRO A 183 5.41 1.15 -12.83
N ILE A 184 5.18 0.04 -13.54
CA ILE A 184 4.63 0.08 -14.92
C ILE A 184 3.30 0.82 -15.00
N ALA A 185 2.46 0.71 -13.97
CA ALA A 185 1.20 1.45 -13.90
C ALA A 185 1.40 2.98 -13.97
N GLU A 186 2.46 3.51 -13.33
CA GLU A 186 2.80 4.93 -13.40
C GLU A 186 3.35 5.31 -14.78
N ILE A 187 4.17 4.44 -15.38
CA ILE A 187 4.71 4.65 -16.72
C ILE A 187 3.57 4.74 -17.76
N ILE A 188 2.59 3.84 -17.66
CA ILE A 188 1.41 3.84 -18.52
C ILE A 188 0.60 5.13 -18.32
N LYS A 189 0.44 5.58 -17.07
CA LYS A 189 -0.25 6.83 -16.75
C LYS A 189 0.46 8.05 -17.36
N ASP A 190 1.78 8.14 -17.19
CA ASP A 190 2.61 9.22 -17.73
C ASP A 190 2.53 9.23 -19.28
N PHE A 191 2.57 8.05 -19.91
CA PHE A 191 2.48 7.94 -21.36
C PHE A 191 1.10 8.32 -21.90
N LYS A 192 -0.01 7.91 -21.25
CA LYS A 192 -1.36 8.38 -21.60
C LYS A 192 -1.46 9.91 -21.52
N LYS A 193 -0.91 10.51 -20.46
CA LYS A 193 -0.86 11.97 -20.29
C LYS A 193 -0.10 12.64 -21.44
N ALA A 194 1.04 12.09 -21.85
CA ALA A 194 1.80 12.61 -22.98
C ALA A 194 1.01 12.55 -24.31
N ILE A 195 0.28 11.46 -24.57
CA ILE A 195 -0.60 11.36 -25.75
C ILE A 195 -1.66 12.47 -25.74
N PHE A 196 -2.33 12.67 -24.61
CA PHE A 196 -3.34 13.72 -24.49
C PHE A 196 -2.75 15.11 -24.69
N GLU A 197 -1.54 15.36 -24.18
CA GLU A 197 -0.83 16.63 -24.36
C GLU A 197 -0.49 16.89 -25.82
N SER A 198 0.13 15.91 -26.51
CA SER A 198 0.47 16.05 -27.94
C SER A 198 -0.77 16.18 -28.82
N ALA A 199 -1.89 15.58 -28.43
CA ALA A 199 -3.17 15.70 -29.14
C ALA A 199 -3.73 17.13 -29.11
N VAL A 200 -3.52 17.87 -28.02
CA VAL A 200 -4.12 19.22 -27.82
C VAL A 200 -3.15 20.36 -28.08
N SER A 201 -1.84 20.09 -28.09
CA SER A 201 -0.81 21.05 -28.48
C SER A 201 -0.66 21.20 -30.00
N GLY A 202 -1.26 20.27 -30.77
CA GLY A 202 -1.13 20.16 -32.21
C GLY A 202 0.12 19.40 -32.67
N GLU A 203 0.97 18.92 -31.74
CA GLU A 203 2.17 18.14 -32.07
C GLU A 203 1.81 16.84 -32.81
N LEU A 204 0.76 16.14 -32.35
CA LEU A 204 0.33 14.85 -32.88
C LEU A 204 -0.01 14.92 -34.38
N THR A 205 -0.63 16.01 -34.84
CA THR A 205 -1.04 16.20 -36.23
C THR A 205 -0.12 17.12 -37.03
N SER A 206 1.07 17.47 -36.53
CA SER A 206 2.02 18.36 -37.20
C SER A 206 2.30 17.97 -38.67
N ASN A 207 2.58 16.69 -38.92
CA ASN A 207 2.80 16.17 -40.28
C ASN A 207 1.56 16.23 -41.16
N TRP A 208 0.38 15.93 -40.60
CA TRP A 208 -0.88 16.01 -41.31
C TRP A 208 -1.18 17.46 -41.71
N ARG A 209 -0.95 18.42 -40.81
CA ARG A 209 -1.12 19.86 -41.07
C ARG A 209 -0.23 20.35 -42.20
N MET A 210 1.05 19.96 -42.19
CA MET A 210 1.98 20.28 -43.29
C MET A 210 1.48 19.75 -44.64
N ALA A 211 0.96 18.52 -44.67
CA ALA A 211 0.46 17.90 -45.89
C ALA A 211 -0.84 18.55 -46.42
N HIS A 212 -1.66 19.13 -45.54
CA HIS A 212 -2.94 19.76 -45.89
C HIS A 212 -2.86 21.28 -45.99
N ASN A 213 -1.68 21.88 -45.74
CA ASN A 213 -1.44 23.32 -45.74
C ASN A 213 -2.41 24.10 -44.83
N VAL A 214 -2.65 23.56 -43.64
CA VAL A 214 -3.47 24.18 -42.59
C VAL A 214 -2.64 24.47 -41.34
N THR A 215 -3.05 25.47 -40.57
CA THR A 215 -2.38 25.87 -39.31
C THR A 215 -3.22 25.44 -38.11
N TYR A 216 -2.55 25.22 -36.98
CA TYR A 216 -3.28 24.96 -35.73
C TYR A 216 -3.78 26.30 -35.17
N PRO A 217 -4.96 26.35 -34.53
CA PRO A 217 -5.48 27.58 -33.99
C PRO A 217 -4.53 28.24 -32.99
N GLU A 218 -4.35 29.56 -33.14
CA GLU A 218 -3.62 30.37 -32.15
C GLU A 218 -4.55 30.76 -31.00
N ASP A 219 -5.77 31.19 -31.35
CA ASP A 219 -6.78 31.63 -30.40
C ASP A 219 -7.44 30.46 -29.67
N SER A 220 -7.75 30.70 -28.40
CA SER A 220 -8.56 29.80 -27.59
C SER A 220 -10.00 30.31 -27.53
N VAL A 221 -10.96 29.40 -27.54
CA VAL A 221 -12.39 29.71 -27.35
C VAL A 221 -12.85 29.12 -26.03
N SER A 222 -13.92 29.67 -25.47
CA SER A 222 -14.57 29.10 -24.28
C SER A 222 -15.34 27.83 -24.66
N LEU A 223 -15.26 26.79 -23.84
CA LEU A 223 -16.00 25.54 -23.99
C LEU A 223 -17.51 25.80 -24.05
N GLY A 224 -17.99 26.82 -23.36
CA GLY A 224 -19.38 27.28 -23.44
C GLY A 224 -19.85 27.65 -24.85
N THR A 225 -18.96 28.05 -25.75
CA THR A 225 -19.30 28.40 -27.15
C THR A 225 -19.58 27.19 -28.04
N VAL A 226 -19.17 26.00 -27.59
CA VAL A 226 -19.36 24.73 -28.30
C VAL A 226 -20.31 23.78 -27.56
N ILE A 227 -20.79 24.15 -26.36
CA ILE A 227 -21.81 23.42 -25.62
C ILE A 227 -23.20 23.88 -26.08
N THR A 228 -24.08 22.95 -26.42
CA THR A 228 -25.49 23.21 -26.72
C THR A 228 -26.38 23.03 -25.49
N GLU A 229 -26.11 22.04 -24.64
CA GLU A 229 -26.89 21.76 -23.44
C GLU A 229 -26.01 21.20 -22.31
N ILE A 230 -26.34 21.53 -21.06
CA ILE A 230 -25.83 20.83 -19.88
C ILE A 230 -27.02 20.38 -19.03
N LYS A 231 -27.20 19.07 -18.90
CA LYS A 231 -28.28 18.47 -18.11
C LYS A 231 -27.73 17.91 -16.80
N SER A 232 -28.28 18.37 -15.69
CA SER A 232 -27.96 17.83 -14.36
C SER A 232 -28.88 16.67 -14.01
N GLY A 233 -28.34 15.63 -13.37
CA GLY A 233 -29.15 14.60 -12.73
C GLY A 233 -29.84 15.06 -11.46
N LYS A 234 -30.47 14.13 -10.75
CA LYS A 234 -31.23 14.36 -9.51
C LYS A 234 -30.76 13.47 -8.36
N SER A 235 -31.14 13.83 -7.14
CA SER A 235 -30.91 13.00 -5.96
C SER A 235 -32.10 12.05 -5.71
N PHE A 236 -31.79 10.79 -5.43
CA PHE A 236 -32.74 9.69 -5.27
C PHE A 236 -32.39 8.86 -4.03
N ARG A 237 -33.42 8.31 -3.37
CA ARG A 237 -33.23 7.24 -2.39
C ARG A 237 -32.93 5.94 -3.12
N CYS A 238 -31.89 5.24 -2.69
CA CYS A 238 -31.39 4.08 -3.39
C CYS A 238 -30.95 2.96 -2.43
N LEU A 239 -31.00 1.72 -2.92
CA LEU A 239 -30.29 0.59 -2.31
C LEU A 239 -28.85 0.56 -2.84
N GLU A 240 -27.88 0.30 -1.98
CA GLU A 240 -26.45 0.20 -2.34
C GLU A 240 -26.10 -1.13 -3.03
N ARG A 241 -26.78 -1.38 -4.14
CA ARG A 241 -26.50 -2.44 -5.11
C ARG A 241 -26.92 -2.00 -6.51
N PRO A 242 -26.30 -2.51 -7.57
CA PRO A 242 -26.77 -2.27 -8.94
C PRO A 242 -28.21 -2.78 -9.15
N PRO A 243 -28.97 -2.20 -10.09
CA PRO A 243 -30.30 -2.69 -10.44
C PRO A 243 -30.20 -4.08 -11.08
N VAL A 244 -31.19 -4.93 -10.78
CA VAL A 244 -31.37 -6.25 -11.40
C VAL A 244 -32.63 -6.26 -12.26
N GLU A 245 -32.61 -7.05 -13.33
CA GLU A 245 -33.76 -7.21 -14.24
C GLU A 245 -34.31 -5.86 -14.75
N ASP A 246 -35.59 -5.58 -14.51
CA ASP A 246 -36.30 -4.36 -14.93
C ASP A 246 -36.20 -3.20 -13.94
N GLU A 247 -35.40 -3.34 -12.87
CA GLU A 247 -35.19 -2.26 -11.93
C GLU A 247 -34.47 -1.06 -12.57
N ILE A 248 -34.76 0.12 -12.04
CA ILE A 248 -34.14 1.37 -12.49
C ILE A 248 -32.99 1.72 -11.55
N GLY A 249 -31.82 1.97 -12.12
CA GLY A 249 -30.63 2.44 -11.41
C GLY A 249 -30.49 3.95 -11.42
N VAL A 250 -29.61 4.43 -10.55
CA VAL A 250 -29.07 5.79 -10.52
C VAL A 250 -27.55 5.67 -10.50
N SER A 251 -26.87 6.46 -11.32
CA SER A 251 -25.40 6.43 -11.41
C SER A 251 -24.73 6.87 -10.12
N LYS A 252 -23.69 6.16 -9.69
CA LYS A 252 -22.79 6.64 -8.64
C LYS A 252 -21.79 7.62 -9.26
N ILE A 253 -21.15 8.43 -8.42
CA ILE A 253 -20.02 9.27 -8.82
C ILE A 253 -18.90 8.45 -9.49
N SER A 254 -18.67 7.22 -9.00
CA SER A 254 -17.69 6.26 -9.50
C SER A 254 -18.05 5.66 -10.86
N SER A 255 -19.26 5.91 -11.38
CA SER A 255 -19.68 5.44 -12.70
C SER A 255 -19.00 6.16 -13.84
N VAL A 256 -18.38 7.32 -13.58
CA VAL A 256 -17.65 8.09 -14.58
C VAL A 256 -16.22 8.27 -14.07
N SER A 257 -15.26 7.64 -14.73
CA SER A 257 -13.82 7.81 -14.47
C SER A 257 -13.07 8.14 -15.76
N PHE A 258 -11.79 8.49 -15.64
CA PHE A 258 -10.93 8.72 -16.81
C PHE A 258 -10.74 7.47 -17.70
N ASP A 259 -11.00 6.27 -17.14
CA ASP A 259 -10.98 5.00 -17.87
C ASP A 259 -12.31 4.71 -18.59
N GLY A 260 -13.35 5.51 -18.38
CA GLY A 260 -14.63 5.40 -19.07
C GLY A 260 -15.85 5.32 -18.14
N TYR A 261 -16.99 4.98 -18.75
CA TYR A 261 -18.26 4.79 -18.06
C TYR A 261 -18.42 3.34 -17.55
N LYS A 262 -18.75 3.18 -16.26
CA LYS A 262 -18.94 1.89 -15.59
C LYS A 262 -20.40 1.72 -15.20
N GLU A 263 -21.15 0.98 -16.01
CA GLU A 263 -22.59 0.76 -15.81
C GLU A 263 -22.94 0.14 -14.44
N ASN A 264 -22.09 -0.77 -13.95
CA ASN A 264 -22.29 -1.46 -12.67
C ASN A 264 -21.99 -0.59 -11.45
N GLU A 265 -21.35 0.56 -11.62
CA GLU A 265 -21.18 1.56 -10.55
C GLU A 265 -22.47 2.39 -10.41
N SER A 266 -23.55 1.69 -10.09
CA SER A 266 -24.89 2.23 -9.95
C SER A 266 -25.56 1.69 -8.70
N LYS A 267 -26.63 2.38 -8.30
CA LYS A 267 -27.44 2.05 -7.14
C LYS A 267 -28.90 1.97 -7.54
N THR A 268 -29.66 1.07 -6.93
CA THR A 268 -31.04 0.78 -7.33
C THR A 268 -31.98 1.84 -6.80
N CYS A 269 -32.75 2.51 -7.66
CA CYS A 269 -33.69 3.57 -7.30
C CYS A 269 -34.91 3.00 -6.56
N ILE A 270 -35.27 3.64 -5.44
CA ILE A 270 -36.48 3.32 -4.67
C ILE A 270 -37.60 4.33 -4.95
N ASP A 271 -37.24 5.56 -5.36
CA ASP A 271 -38.17 6.65 -5.63
C ASP A 271 -38.83 6.51 -7.03
N LYS A 272 -39.75 5.55 -7.19
CA LYS A 272 -40.45 5.29 -8.48
C LYS A 272 -41.12 6.54 -9.08
N GLU A 273 -41.69 7.40 -8.24
CA GLU A 273 -42.33 8.67 -8.63
C GLU A 273 -41.37 9.69 -9.25
N LYS A 274 -40.07 9.60 -8.95
CA LYS A 274 -39.05 10.53 -9.47
C LYS A 274 -38.41 10.04 -10.77
N VAL A 275 -38.77 8.84 -11.22
CA VAL A 275 -38.25 8.27 -12.47
C VAL A 275 -38.59 9.20 -13.62
N ASN A 276 -37.58 9.60 -14.35
CA ASN A 276 -37.73 10.49 -15.50
C ASN A 276 -36.92 9.91 -16.66
N ALA A 277 -37.61 9.63 -17.77
CA ALA A 277 -37.00 9.06 -18.96
C ALA A 277 -35.87 9.94 -19.53
N GLU A 278 -35.96 11.26 -19.37
CA GLU A 278 -34.93 12.18 -19.86
C GLU A 278 -33.60 12.09 -19.10
N LEU A 279 -33.60 11.50 -17.90
CA LEU A 279 -32.41 11.29 -17.09
C LEU A 279 -31.70 9.99 -17.42
N PHE A 280 -32.29 9.09 -18.22
CA PHE A 280 -31.64 7.83 -18.57
C PHE A 280 -30.39 8.07 -19.39
N ILE A 281 -29.30 7.48 -18.92
CA ILE A 281 -27.99 7.48 -19.57
C ILE A 281 -28.05 6.60 -20.82
N ASN A 282 -27.68 7.16 -21.96
CA ASN A 282 -27.71 6.48 -23.25
C ASN A 282 -26.29 6.32 -23.82
N SER A 283 -26.12 5.34 -24.70
CA SER A 283 -24.89 5.19 -25.47
C SER A 283 -24.57 6.45 -26.26
N GLY A 284 -23.32 6.91 -26.17
CA GLY A 284 -22.85 8.14 -26.80
C GLY A 284 -23.03 9.40 -25.95
N ASP A 285 -23.66 9.34 -24.78
CA ASP A 285 -23.73 10.48 -23.86
C ASP A 285 -22.31 10.90 -23.42
N PHE A 286 -22.01 12.20 -23.42
CA PHE A 286 -20.82 12.73 -22.78
C PHE A 286 -21.15 13.08 -21.32
N LEU A 287 -20.50 12.40 -20.37
CA LEU A 287 -20.72 12.58 -18.94
C LEU A 287 -19.49 13.19 -18.28
N ILE A 288 -19.73 14.07 -17.31
CA ILE A 288 -18.69 14.63 -16.45
C ILE A 288 -19.13 14.63 -14.98
N THR A 289 -18.22 14.28 -14.07
CA THR A 289 -18.46 14.40 -12.63
C THR A 289 -18.33 15.86 -12.21
N ARG A 290 -19.32 16.36 -11.46
CA ARG A 290 -19.30 17.75 -10.98
C ARG A 290 -18.68 17.91 -9.59
N ALA A 291 -18.59 16.82 -8.84
CA ALA A 291 -18.20 16.79 -7.45
C ALA A 291 -17.27 15.60 -7.26
N ASN A 292 -16.11 15.73 -6.62
CA ASN A 292 -15.24 14.63 -6.18
C ASN A 292 -14.06 15.19 -5.36
N THR A 293 -13.03 14.38 -5.06
CA THR A 293 -11.71 14.91 -4.67
C THR A 293 -11.15 15.81 -5.77
N LYS A 294 -10.16 16.64 -5.44
CA LYS A 294 -9.55 17.58 -6.41
C LYS A 294 -9.02 16.88 -7.67
N GLU A 295 -8.45 15.69 -7.52
CA GLU A 295 -7.83 14.92 -8.60
C GLU A 295 -8.87 14.25 -9.51
N LEU A 296 -10.10 14.05 -9.02
CA LEU A 296 -11.15 13.30 -9.71
C LEU A 296 -12.34 14.17 -10.14
N VAL A 297 -12.47 15.39 -9.60
CA VAL A 297 -13.54 16.32 -10.02
C VAL A 297 -13.34 16.64 -11.50
N GLY A 298 -14.43 16.63 -12.28
CA GLY A 298 -14.37 16.79 -13.72
C GLY A 298 -13.88 15.55 -14.48
N ALA A 299 -13.80 14.37 -13.84
CA ALA A 299 -13.63 13.12 -14.57
C ALA A 299 -14.76 12.98 -15.60
N CYS A 300 -14.39 12.70 -16.85
CA CYS A 300 -15.32 12.65 -17.97
C CYS A 300 -15.12 11.40 -18.81
N ALA A 301 -16.23 10.95 -19.43
CA ALA A 301 -16.27 9.78 -20.29
C ALA A 301 -17.40 9.90 -21.31
N ILE A 302 -17.21 9.26 -22.47
CA ILE A 302 -18.29 9.00 -23.42
C ILE A 302 -18.86 7.62 -23.12
N VAL A 303 -20.17 7.54 -22.97
CA VAL A 303 -20.87 6.31 -22.61
C VAL A 303 -20.79 5.30 -23.75
N GLY A 304 -20.28 4.11 -23.45
CA GLY A 304 -20.26 2.98 -24.37
C GLY A 304 -21.62 2.30 -24.50
N LYS A 305 -21.63 0.98 -24.66
CA LYS A 305 -22.87 0.19 -24.71
C LYS A 305 -23.57 0.21 -23.35
N VAL A 306 -24.87 0.48 -23.34
CA VAL A 306 -25.74 0.44 -22.14
C VAL A 306 -26.66 -0.78 -22.24
N SER A 307 -26.84 -1.49 -21.14
CA SER A 307 -27.74 -2.64 -20.98
C SER A 307 -28.80 -2.43 -19.89
N LYS A 308 -28.60 -1.48 -18.97
CA LYS A 308 -29.45 -1.20 -17.81
C LYS A 308 -30.10 0.18 -17.91
N LYS A 309 -31.28 0.33 -17.32
CA LYS A 309 -31.96 1.63 -17.20
C LYS A 309 -31.39 2.43 -16.04
N ILE A 310 -30.35 3.24 -16.30
CA ILE A 310 -29.67 4.02 -15.26
C ILE A 310 -29.91 5.52 -15.48
N MET A 311 -30.40 6.20 -14.45
CA MET A 311 -30.59 7.66 -14.45
C MET A 311 -29.35 8.40 -13.95
N LEU A 312 -29.15 9.63 -14.43
CA LEU A 312 -28.14 10.56 -13.91
C LEU A 312 -28.40 10.94 -12.44
N SER A 313 -27.38 10.82 -11.60
CA SER A 313 -27.37 11.43 -10.27
C SER A 313 -27.07 12.93 -10.31
N ASP A 314 -27.40 13.64 -9.23
CA ASP A 314 -27.12 15.07 -9.06
C ASP A 314 -25.64 15.43 -9.17
N LYS A 315 -24.74 14.45 -9.04
CA LYS A 315 -23.27 14.58 -9.09
C LYS A 315 -22.67 14.41 -10.49
N ILE A 316 -23.48 14.06 -11.48
CA ILE A 316 -23.03 13.87 -12.86
C ILE A 316 -23.81 14.81 -13.77
N LEU A 317 -23.09 15.45 -14.70
CA LEU A 317 -23.66 16.27 -15.75
C LEU A 317 -23.55 15.52 -17.07
N ARG A 318 -24.62 15.55 -17.87
CA ARG A 318 -24.57 15.23 -19.30
C ARG A 318 -24.32 16.51 -20.07
N ILE A 319 -23.35 16.49 -20.96
CA ILE A 319 -23.03 17.60 -21.86
C ILE A 319 -23.42 17.20 -23.28
N SER A 320 -24.06 18.12 -23.99
CA SER A 320 -24.25 18.02 -25.43
C SER A 320 -23.47 19.13 -26.12
N PHE A 321 -22.78 18.78 -27.20
CA PHE A 321 -21.95 19.70 -27.96
C PHE A 321 -22.55 20.02 -29.33
N ASP A 322 -22.17 21.17 -29.86
CA ASP A 322 -22.44 21.54 -31.25
C ASP A 322 -21.49 20.77 -32.17
N ARG A 323 -21.99 19.65 -32.70
CA ARG A 323 -21.22 18.74 -33.58
C ARG A 323 -20.86 19.35 -34.94
N THR A 324 -21.35 20.54 -35.25
CA THR A 324 -20.86 21.32 -36.40
C THR A 324 -19.53 22.02 -36.11
N LYS A 325 -19.14 22.12 -34.83
CA LYS A 325 -17.92 22.79 -34.36
C LYS A 325 -16.92 21.81 -33.75
N VAL A 326 -17.39 20.86 -32.93
CA VAL A 326 -16.51 19.95 -32.19
C VAL A 326 -17.01 18.52 -32.19
N LEU A 327 -16.07 17.58 -32.19
CA LEU A 327 -16.34 16.18 -31.94
C LEU A 327 -16.20 15.87 -30.45
N ASP A 328 -17.17 15.16 -29.88
CA ASP A 328 -17.22 14.78 -28.47
C ASP A 328 -15.92 14.12 -28.00
N GLN A 329 -15.29 13.27 -28.84
CA GLN A 329 -14.02 12.61 -28.55
C GLN A 329 -12.84 13.58 -28.49
N PHE A 330 -12.84 14.65 -29.29
CA PHE A 330 -11.79 15.67 -29.21
C PHE A 330 -11.89 16.43 -27.88
N VAL A 331 -13.10 16.79 -27.47
CA VAL A 331 -13.33 17.42 -26.15
C VAL A 331 -12.93 16.48 -25.01
N LEU A 332 -13.19 15.17 -25.14
CA LEU A 332 -12.72 14.18 -24.17
C LEU A 332 -11.20 14.19 -24.02
N LEU A 333 -10.46 14.13 -25.15
CA LEU A 333 -8.99 14.20 -25.14
C LEU A 333 -8.50 15.48 -24.47
N PHE A 334 -9.15 16.61 -24.76
CA PHE A 334 -8.81 17.89 -24.16
C PHE A 334 -9.02 17.91 -22.63
N LEU A 335 -10.19 17.52 -22.14
CA LEU A 335 -10.49 17.55 -20.71
C LEU A 335 -9.66 16.53 -19.90
N GLN A 336 -9.08 15.52 -20.56
CA GLN A 336 -8.14 14.57 -19.96
C GLN A 336 -6.66 14.99 -20.07
N SER A 337 -6.34 15.98 -20.91
CA SER A 337 -4.99 16.55 -21.03
C SER A 337 -4.60 17.35 -19.78
N THR A 338 -3.30 17.64 -19.63
CA THR A 338 -2.81 18.48 -18.53
C THR A 338 -3.49 19.85 -18.54
N GLN A 339 -3.59 20.46 -19.71
CA GLN A 339 -4.20 21.79 -19.89
C GLN A 339 -5.67 21.82 -19.47
N GLY A 340 -6.45 20.80 -19.81
CA GLY A 340 -7.86 20.69 -19.40
C GLY A 340 -8.00 20.40 -17.90
N ARG A 341 -7.17 19.49 -17.38
CA ARG A 341 -7.15 19.11 -15.96
C ARG A 341 -6.80 20.26 -15.04
N GLU A 342 -5.74 21.01 -15.35
CA GLU A 342 -5.32 22.14 -14.53
C GLU A 342 -6.41 23.22 -14.46
N GLN A 343 -7.08 23.51 -15.57
CA GLN A 343 -8.21 24.45 -15.56
C GLN A 343 -9.35 23.97 -14.66
N ILE A 344 -9.76 22.69 -14.79
CA ILE A 344 -10.81 22.11 -13.93
C ILE A 344 -10.41 22.19 -12.45
N GLU A 345 -9.19 21.80 -12.11
CA GLU A 345 -8.69 21.75 -10.73
C GLU A 345 -8.56 23.13 -10.10
N ASN A 346 -8.24 24.16 -10.90
CA ASN A 346 -8.17 25.55 -10.47
C ASN A 346 -9.56 26.16 -10.27
N TYR A 347 -10.54 25.80 -11.10
CA TYR A 347 -11.93 26.22 -10.91
C TYR A 347 -12.65 25.45 -9.80
N ALA A 348 -12.20 24.24 -9.47
CA ALA A 348 -12.89 23.40 -8.50
C ALA A 348 -12.78 23.96 -7.07
N THR A 349 -13.92 24.38 -6.51
CA THR A 349 -14.01 25.00 -5.17
C THR A 349 -14.69 24.06 -4.15
N GLY A 350 -14.47 24.30 -2.86
CA GLY A 350 -15.06 23.50 -1.77
C GLY A 350 -14.22 23.50 -0.51
N SER A 351 -14.87 23.51 0.65
CA SER A 351 -14.22 23.62 1.97
C SER A 351 -13.62 22.30 2.49
N GLN A 352 -14.04 21.16 1.94
CA GLN A 352 -13.50 19.84 2.27
C GLN A 352 -12.66 19.30 1.10
N GLU A 353 -11.47 18.77 1.39
CA GLU A 353 -10.56 18.21 0.37
C GLU A 353 -11.19 17.06 -0.42
N SER A 354 -12.07 16.28 0.22
CA SER A 354 -12.74 15.14 -0.39
C SER A 354 -13.90 15.48 -1.32
N MET A 355 -14.35 16.75 -1.35
CA MET A 355 -15.59 17.16 -2.04
C MET A 355 -15.45 18.56 -2.68
N LYS A 356 -14.54 18.68 -3.64
CA LYS A 356 -14.49 19.82 -4.56
C LYS A 356 -15.62 19.72 -5.58
N ASN A 357 -16.16 20.86 -5.98
CA ASN A 357 -17.21 20.97 -6.98
C ASN A 357 -16.78 21.89 -8.12
N ILE A 358 -17.23 21.59 -9.33
CA ILE A 358 -17.20 22.48 -10.49
C ILE A 358 -18.65 22.83 -10.90
N THR A 359 -18.92 24.12 -11.04
CA THR A 359 -20.20 24.65 -11.47
C THR A 359 -20.34 24.59 -12.98
N GLN A 360 -21.58 24.69 -13.48
CA GLN A 360 -21.79 24.74 -14.93
C GLN A 360 -21.27 26.04 -15.57
N ALA A 361 -21.12 27.12 -14.80
CA ALA A 361 -20.54 28.37 -15.28
C ALA A 361 -19.03 28.21 -15.47
N GLU A 362 -18.33 27.68 -14.46
CA GLU A 362 -16.90 27.38 -14.52
C GLU A 362 -16.58 26.37 -15.63
N LEU A 363 -17.39 25.33 -15.79
CA LEU A 363 -17.24 24.37 -16.89
C LEU A 363 -17.32 25.05 -18.27
N ARG A 364 -18.23 26.01 -18.44
CA ARG A 364 -18.31 26.81 -19.67
C ARG A 364 -17.10 27.74 -19.84
N SER A 365 -16.50 28.20 -18.76
CA SER A 365 -15.35 29.10 -18.77
C SER A 365 -14.02 28.45 -19.17
N ILE A 366 -13.93 27.11 -19.15
CA ILE A 366 -12.75 26.39 -19.64
C ILE A 366 -12.43 26.83 -21.07
N VAL A 367 -11.16 27.13 -21.36
CA VAL A 367 -10.71 27.55 -22.69
C VAL A 367 -9.94 26.45 -23.39
N LEU A 368 -10.21 26.28 -24.68
CA LEU A 368 -9.55 25.28 -25.54
C LEU A 368 -9.35 25.82 -26.95
N LYS A 369 -8.33 25.29 -27.63
CA LYS A 369 -8.12 25.50 -29.07
C LYS A 369 -8.96 24.50 -29.85
N VAL A 370 -9.70 24.97 -30.84
CA VAL A 370 -10.61 24.14 -31.63
C VAL A 370 -10.15 24.14 -33.09
N PRO A 371 -9.37 23.13 -33.51
CA PRO A 371 -8.99 22.99 -34.92
C PRO A 371 -10.22 22.60 -35.75
N ASP A 372 -10.11 22.61 -37.07
CA ASP A 372 -11.23 22.23 -37.92
C ASP A 372 -11.67 20.77 -37.73
N LEU A 373 -12.89 20.43 -38.16
CA LEU A 373 -13.43 19.07 -37.98
C LEU A 373 -12.59 17.98 -38.69
N ALA A 374 -11.84 18.31 -39.74
CA ALA A 374 -11.00 17.33 -40.42
C ALA A 374 -9.75 17.01 -39.59
N GLU A 375 -9.11 18.02 -39.02
CA GLU A 375 -7.99 17.84 -38.10
C GLU A 375 -8.43 17.15 -36.81
N GLN A 376 -9.57 17.54 -36.22
CA GLN A 376 -10.10 16.86 -35.02
C GLN A 376 -10.26 15.35 -35.25
N LYS A 377 -10.78 14.93 -36.42
CA LYS A 377 -10.88 13.50 -36.78
C LYS A 377 -9.52 12.83 -36.83
N GLU A 378 -8.52 13.49 -37.40
CA GLU A 378 -7.17 12.94 -37.48
C GLU A 378 -6.51 12.85 -36.09
N ILE A 379 -6.65 13.88 -35.24
CA ILE A 379 -6.21 13.86 -33.83
C ILE A 379 -6.83 12.65 -33.12
N ILE A 380 -8.15 12.50 -33.20
CA ILE A 380 -8.88 11.39 -32.56
C ILE A 380 -8.36 10.04 -33.07
N LYS A 381 -8.17 9.90 -34.39
CA LYS A 381 -7.67 8.66 -35.00
C LYS A 381 -6.28 8.30 -34.49
N GLN A 382 -5.33 9.25 -34.50
CA GLN A 382 -3.96 8.99 -34.06
C GLN A 382 -3.89 8.71 -32.55
N ALA A 383 -4.60 9.51 -31.74
CA ALA A 383 -4.69 9.30 -30.29
C ALA A 383 -5.32 7.93 -29.97
N HIS A 384 -6.37 7.54 -30.69
CA HIS A 384 -7.00 6.23 -30.53
C HIS A 384 -6.03 5.07 -30.81
N VAL A 385 -5.24 5.15 -31.90
CA VAL A 385 -4.22 4.14 -32.22
C VAL A 385 -3.21 4.01 -31.09
N LEU A 386 -2.68 5.13 -30.58
CA LEU A 386 -1.70 5.13 -29.49
C LEU A 386 -2.30 4.58 -28.19
N LEU A 387 -3.46 5.07 -27.76
CA LEU A 387 -4.14 4.62 -26.55
C LEU A 387 -4.54 3.14 -26.61
N SER A 388 -4.94 2.65 -27.80
CA SER A 388 -5.24 1.22 -28.00
C SER A 388 -4.00 0.36 -27.85
N THR A 389 -2.84 0.82 -28.36
CA THR A 389 -1.56 0.14 -28.21
C THR A 389 -1.14 0.07 -26.74
N VAL A 390 -1.27 1.18 -26.01
CA VAL A 390 -1.00 1.23 -24.56
C VAL A 390 -1.90 0.27 -23.78
N THR A 391 -3.18 0.21 -24.13
CA THR A 391 -4.13 -0.70 -23.48
C THR A 391 -3.77 -2.16 -23.74
N LYS A 392 -3.36 -2.52 -24.96
CA LYS A 392 -2.88 -3.87 -25.28
C LYS A 392 -1.63 -4.23 -24.47
N ILE A 393 -0.66 -3.33 -24.41
CA ILE A 393 0.56 -3.50 -23.61
C ILE A 393 0.22 -3.70 -22.12
N GLN A 394 -0.69 -2.90 -21.59
CA GLN A 394 -1.15 -3.01 -20.21
C GLN A 394 -1.79 -4.37 -19.92
N ASN A 395 -2.64 -4.87 -20.83
CA ASN A 395 -3.29 -6.17 -20.67
C ASN A 395 -2.27 -7.31 -20.74
N GLN A 396 -1.35 -7.29 -21.71
CA GLN A 396 -0.28 -8.29 -21.83
C GLN A 396 0.61 -8.34 -20.57
N TYR A 397 0.88 -7.18 -19.97
CA TYR A 397 1.62 -7.11 -18.71
C TYR A 397 0.86 -7.72 -17.54
N ASN A 398 -0.43 -7.44 -17.43
CA ASN A 398 -1.25 -8.00 -16.36
C ASN A 398 -1.38 -9.53 -16.50
N GLU A 399 -1.61 -10.03 -17.72
CA GLU A 399 -1.63 -11.47 -18.03
C GLU A 399 -0.30 -12.14 -17.70
N ALA A 400 0.83 -11.47 -17.99
CA ALA A 400 2.16 -11.94 -17.63
C ALA A 400 2.38 -12.04 -16.12
N ILE A 401 1.93 -11.06 -15.34
CA ILE A 401 2.01 -11.11 -13.87
C ILE A 401 1.19 -12.29 -13.35
N GLU A 402 -0.05 -12.44 -13.81
CA GLU A 402 -0.93 -13.52 -13.37
C GLU A 402 -0.31 -14.89 -13.70
N THR A 403 0.19 -15.06 -14.93
CA THR A 403 0.89 -16.27 -15.36
C THR A 403 2.14 -16.53 -14.51
N PHE A 404 2.90 -15.48 -14.18
CA PHE A 404 4.09 -15.59 -13.33
C PHE A 404 3.75 -16.07 -11.92
N GLU A 405 2.70 -15.50 -11.30
CA GLU A 405 2.24 -15.87 -9.96
C GLU A 405 1.72 -17.32 -9.93
N GLU A 406 0.95 -17.72 -10.95
CA GLU A 406 0.49 -19.10 -11.11
C GLU A 406 1.65 -20.09 -11.30
N LEU A 407 2.65 -19.71 -12.11
CA LEU A 407 3.82 -20.55 -12.34
C LEU A 407 4.70 -20.65 -11.10
N GLU A 408 4.92 -19.57 -10.34
CA GLU A 408 5.66 -19.61 -9.08
C GLU A 408 4.98 -20.57 -8.09
N LYS A 409 3.65 -20.47 -7.96
CA LYS A 409 2.85 -21.39 -7.15
C LYS A 409 3.00 -22.84 -7.62
N SER A 410 2.90 -23.10 -8.92
CA SER A 410 3.07 -24.42 -9.50
C SER A 410 4.47 -24.98 -9.23
N ILE A 411 5.52 -24.18 -9.42
CA ILE A 411 6.92 -24.55 -9.11
C ILE A 411 7.06 -24.95 -7.64
N LEU A 412 6.50 -24.15 -6.71
CA LEU A 412 6.55 -24.41 -5.28
C LEU A 412 5.81 -25.70 -4.90
N GLN A 413 4.64 -25.95 -5.48
CA GLN A 413 3.84 -27.15 -5.19
C GLN A 413 4.49 -28.42 -5.75
N ASN A 414 4.88 -28.38 -7.03
CA ASN A 414 5.43 -29.53 -7.75
C ASN A 414 6.72 -30.05 -7.11
N VAL A 415 7.57 -29.18 -6.56
CA VAL A 415 8.84 -29.59 -5.94
C VAL A 415 8.66 -30.59 -4.79
N PHE A 416 7.55 -30.52 -4.05
CA PHE A 416 7.28 -31.43 -2.93
C PHE A 416 6.39 -32.63 -3.30
N GLU A 417 6.10 -32.82 -4.58
CA GLU A 417 5.41 -34.03 -5.06
C GLU A 417 6.34 -35.23 -5.12
N ALA A 418 5.80 -36.41 -4.83
CA ALA A 418 6.56 -37.66 -4.74
C ALA A 418 7.39 -37.97 -6.00
N ASP A 419 6.82 -37.74 -7.19
CA ASP A 419 7.51 -38.04 -8.45
C ASP A 419 8.75 -37.16 -8.64
N ASN A 420 8.67 -35.87 -8.29
CA ASN A 420 9.79 -34.92 -8.39
C ASN A 420 10.88 -35.17 -7.33
N LEU A 421 10.49 -35.71 -6.18
CA LEU A 421 11.44 -36.07 -5.12
C LEU A 421 12.19 -37.38 -5.39
N THR A 422 11.72 -38.22 -6.34
CA THR A 422 12.30 -39.55 -6.65
C THR A 422 13.78 -39.50 -6.99
N LYS A 423 14.25 -38.42 -7.64
CA LYS A 423 15.69 -38.24 -7.95
C LYS A 423 16.57 -37.96 -6.72
N TYR A 424 15.97 -37.57 -5.59
CA TYR A 424 16.64 -37.33 -4.32
C TYR A 424 16.44 -38.45 -3.30
N GLN A 425 15.81 -39.54 -3.72
CA GLN A 425 15.52 -40.66 -2.83
C GLN A 425 16.84 -41.28 -2.35
N ASN A 426 16.93 -41.48 -1.04
CA ASN A 426 18.02 -42.21 -0.41
C ASN A 426 17.47 -43.22 0.60
N ASN A 427 18.28 -44.26 0.87
CA ASN A 427 17.93 -45.31 1.80
C ASN A 427 18.08 -44.79 3.23
N LEU A 428 16.99 -44.25 3.76
CA LEU A 428 16.89 -43.73 5.11
C LEU A 428 16.12 -44.70 6.02
N MET A 429 16.56 -44.83 7.26
CA MET A 429 15.84 -45.55 8.30
C MET A 429 15.08 -44.55 9.17
N LEU A 430 13.74 -44.63 9.17
CA LEU A 430 12.87 -43.73 9.93
C LEU A 430 13.23 -43.72 11.42
N GLU A 431 13.49 -44.89 12.01
CA GLU A 431 13.83 -45.00 13.44
C GLU A 431 15.05 -44.14 13.81
N LYS A 432 16.14 -44.25 13.05
CA LYS A 432 17.36 -43.46 13.28
C LYS A 432 17.16 -41.97 13.06
N ILE A 433 16.32 -41.60 12.08
CA ILE A 433 15.98 -40.19 11.83
C ILE A 433 15.22 -39.63 13.02
N MET A 434 14.19 -40.33 13.49
CA MET A 434 13.38 -39.89 14.61
C MET A 434 14.20 -39.81 15.89
N GLU A 435 15.08 -40.78 16.16
CA GLU A 435 16.03 -40.75 17.28
C GLU A 435 16.87 -39.46 17.26
N ASN A 436 17.54 -39.17 16.13
CA ASN A 436 18.33 -37.95 15.98
C ASN A 436 17.50 -36.67 16.16
N ILE A 437 16.30 -36.62 15.57
CA ILE A 437 15.39 -35.47 15.71
C ILE A 437 15.00 -35.27 17.18
N TYR A 438 14.65 -36.34 17.90
CA TYR A 438 14.25 -36.25 19.30
C TYR A 438 15.40 -35.85 20.22
N ASP A 439 16.61 -36.33 19.96
CA ASP A 439 17.82 -35.95 20.69
C ASP A 439 18.13 -34.47 20.49
N GLU A 440 18.16 -34.00 19.24
CA GLU A 440 18.38 -32.60 18.90
C GLU A 440 17.30 -31.70 19.51
N LYS A 441 16.02 -32.11 19.41
CA LYS A 441 14.89 -31.39 20.00
C LYS A 441 15.05 -31.24 21.50
N SER A 442 15.43 -32.31 22.20
CA SER A 442 15.61 -32.33 23.65
C SER A 442 16.75 -31.38 24.06
N GLN A 443 17.85 -31.35 23.31
CA GLN A 443 18.96 -30.41 23.55
C GLN A 443 18.53 -28.95 23.36
N LEU A 444 17.78 -28.64 22.29
CA LEU A 444 17.27 -27.30 22.03
C LEU A 444 16.26 -26.84 23.10
N GLU A 445 15.37 -27.72 23.54
CA GLU A 445 14.43 -27.44 24.64
C GLU A 445 15.14 -27.21 25.98
N PHE A 446 16.20 -27.98 26.25
CA PHE A 446 17.04 -27.78 27.42
C PHE A 446 17.75 -26.41 27.40
N ASN A 447 18.41 -26.08 26.28
CA ASN A 447 19.08 -24.78 26.10
C ASN A 447 18.09 -23.61 26.24
N ARG A 448 16.92 -23.73 25.61
CA ARG A 448 15.83 -22.74 25.73
C ARG A 448 15.37 -22.56 27.18
N THR A 449 15.34 -23.63 27.97
CA THR A 449 14.96 -23.56 29.39
C THR A 449 15.98 -22.79 30.22
N LEU A 450 17.28 -22.96 29.92
CA LEU A 450 18.35 -22.17 30.54
C LEU A 450 18.21 -20.69 30.18
N GLU A 451 18.07 -20.37 28.89
CA GLU A 451 17.92 -19.00 28.41
C GLU A 451 16.69 -18.30 29.01
N ASN A 452 15.56 -19.00 29.15
CA ASN A 452 14.34 -18.43 29.75
C ASN A 452 14.51 -18.10 31.23
N LYS A 453 15.30 -18.89 31.99
CA LYS A 453 15.57 -18.61 33.40
C LYS A 453 16.40 -17.33 33.56
N ASP A 454 17.43 -17.15 32.74
CA ASP A 454 18.27 -15.96 32.76
C ASP A 454 17.51 -14.72 32.29
N ARG A 455 16.72 -14.88 31.22
CA ARG A 455 15.88 -13.82 30.68
C ARG A 455 14.78 -13.37 31.63
N SER A 456 14.16 -14.26 32.40
CA SER A 456 13.13 -13.87 33.37
C SER A 456 13.66 -12.94 34.46
N LYS A 457 14.92 -13.14 34.88
CA LYS A 457 15.61 -12.26 35.83
C LYS A 457 15.88 -10.90 35.19
N ALA A 458 16.47 -10.88 33.98
CA ALA A 458 16.79 -9.66 33.24
C ALA A 458 15.55 -8.84 32.86
N LYS A 459 14.46 -9.50 32.44
CA LYS A 459 13.17 -8.88 32.09
C LYS A 459 12.54 -8.13 33.26
N THR A 460 12.68 -8.66 34.48
CA THR A 460 12.16 -8.01 35.70
C THR A 460 12.93 -6.72 36.01
N ILE A 461 14.25 -6.75 35.83
CA ILE A 461 15.15 -5.59 36.02
C ILE A 461 14.86 -4.53 34.97
N MET A 462 14.79 -4.91 33.68
CA MET A 462 14.54 -3.98 32.59
C MET A 462 13.13 -3.38 32.65
N LYS A 463 12.10 -4.15 33.02
CA LYS A 463 10.74 -3.60 33.18
C LYS A 463 10.72 -2.54 34.30
N LYS A 464 11.45 -2.75 35.40
CA LYS A 464 11.62 -1.73 36.45
C LYS A 464 12.38 -0.50 35.95
N ALA A 465 13.53 -0.69 35.29
CA ALA A 465 14.34 0.40 34.74
C ALA A 465 13.55 1.25 33.74
N VAL A 466 12.81 0.62 32.81
CA VAL A 466 11.93 1.31 31.85
C VAL A 466 10.86 2.13 32.55
N THR A 467 10.25 1.62 33.62
CA THR A 467 9.23 2.34 34.40
C THR A 467 9.83 3.53 35.16
N GLU A 468 11.13 3.48 35.50
CA GLU A 468 11.86 4.60 36.13
C GLU A 468 12.41 5.60 35.10
N THR A 469 12.71 5.16 33.87
CA THR A 469 13.21 6.00 32.77
C THR A 469 12.09 6.59 31.90
N SER A 470 10.83 6.14 32.06
CA SER A 470 9.66 6.67 31.35
C SER A 470 9.16 8.02 31.90
N LYS A 471 9.84 8.57 32.90
CA LYS A 471 9.58 9.92 33.35
C LYS A 471 10.39 10.89 32.49
N LEU A 472 9.69 11.84 31.89
CA LEU A 472 10.23 12.83 30.95
C LEU A 472 11.32 13.69 31.62
N ASP A 473 12.28 14.22 30.86
CA ASP A 473 13.13 15.29 31.39
C ASP A 473 12.28 16.56 31.58
N ILE A 474 12.75 17.53 32.38
CA ILE A 474 12.03 18.78 32.66
C ILE A 474 11.63 19.48 31.35
N GLU A 475 12.50 19.43 30.33
CA GLU A 475 12.26 20.07 29.03
C GLU A 475 11.15 19.40 28.23
N ASP A 476 11.09 18.07 28.24
CA ASP A 476 10.05 17.33 27.54
C ASP A 476 8.69 17.52 28.23
N VAL A 477 8.66 17.59 29.59
CA VAL A 477 7.45 17.92 30.35
C VAL A 477 6.93 19.32 30.00
N LEU A 478 7.83 20.30 29.88
CA LEU A 478 7.47 21.67 29.54
C LEU A 478 7.04 21.81 28.07
N THR A 479 7.69 21.10 27.15
CA THR A 479 7.39 21.17 25.71
C THR A 479 6.07 20.49 25.36
N GLN A 480 5.67 19.48 26.14
CA GLN A 480 4.38 18.78 25.96
C GLN A 480 3.21 19.48 26.66
N ALA A 481 3.47 20.47 27.52
CA ALA A 481 2.42 21.20 28.20
C ALA A 481 1.77 22.21 27.23
N SER A 482 0.47 22.04 26.96
CA SER A 482 -0.32 22.94 26.11
C SER A 482 -0.66 24.29 26.79
N ALA A 483 -0.25 24.49 28.05
CA ALA A 483 -0.48 25.67 28.86
C ALA A 483 0.60 25.80 29.96
N GLN A 484 0.60 26.91 30.70
CA GLN A 484 1.48 27.07 31.86
C GLN A 484 1.24 25.95 32.87
N ILE A 485 2.31 25.22 33.21
CA ILE A 485 2.29 24.09 34.14
C ILE A 485 2.99 24.47 35.46
N PRO A 486 2.37 24.20 36.64
CA PRO A 486 3.01 24.49 37.92
C PRO A 486 4.29 23.66 38.15
N ALA A 487 5.32 24.25 38.75
CA ALA A 487 6.61 23.57 39.00
C ALA A 487 6.47 22.25 39.76
N ARG A 488 5.49 22.13 40.66
CA ARG A 488 5.19 20.90 41.39
C ARG A 488 4.71 19.77 40.48
N GLU A 489 3.95 20.09 39.44
CA GLU A 489 3.49 19.11 38.44
C GLU A 489 4.64 18.72 37.51
N VAL A 490 5.50 19.69 37.13
CA VAL A 490 6.72 19.41 36.37
C VAL A 490 7.63 18.44 37.13
N TRP A 491 7.83 18.67 38.43
CA TRP A 491 8.61 17.78 39.29
C TRP A 491 8.04 16.37 39.32
N LYS A 492 6.73 16.21 39.59
CA LYS A 492 6.05 14.91 39.70
C LYS A 492 6.09 14.09 38.40
N THR A 493 5.98 14.76 37.27
CA THR A 493 5.92 14.13 35.94
C THR A 493 7.32 13.89 35.36
N SER A 494 8.33 14.61 35.85
CA SER A 494 9.72 14.46 35.42
C SER A 494 10.47 13.30 36.08
N LYS A 495 11.61 12.93 35.50
CA LYS A 495 12.56 11.95 36.05
C LYS A 495 13.06 12.27 37.46
N TYR A 496 12.89 13.51 37.92
CA TYR A 496 13.33 13.99 39.23
C TYR A 496 12.30 13.87 40.35
N SER A 497 11.09 13.37 40.08
CA SER A 497 9.99 13.23 41.05
C SER A 497 10.30 12.47 42.37
N LYS A 498 11.44 11.80 42.48
CA LYS A 498 11.92 11.12 43.70
C LYS A 498 13.03 11.88 44.45
N ASP A 499 13.61 12.91 43.83
CA ASP A 499 14.72 13.71 44.38
C ASP A 499 14.53 15.18 44.01
N ILE A 500 14.10 15.96 45.00
CA ILE A 500 13.77 17.37 44.81
C ILE A 500 15.02 18.25 44.67
N ASP A 501 16.16 17.85 45.25
CA ASP A 501 17.40 18.61 45.17
C ASP A 501 17.98 18.52 43.76
N SER A 502 18.00 17.31 43.19
CA SER A 502 18.38 17.09 41.79
C SER A 502 17.46 17.82 40.80
N PHE A 503 16.16 17.95 41.12
CA PHE A 503 15.22 18.75 40.32
C PHE A 503 15.59 20.24 40.31
N TYR A 504 15.88 20.81 41.49
CA TYR A 504 16.27 22.21 41.61
C TYR A 504 17.60 22.51 40.95
N GLU A 505 18.61 21.63 41.07
CA GLU A 505 19.89 21.79 40.38
C GLU A 505 19.74 21.74 38.85
N ALA A 506 18.90 20.84 38.34
CA ALA A 506 18.59 20.78 36.91
C ALA A 506 17.91 22.07 36.40
N ILE A 507 17.01 22.67 37.18
CA ILE A 507 16.40 23.97 36.86
C ILE A 507 17.44 25.09 36.89
N LYS A 508 18.24 25.19 37.96
CA LYS A 508 19.27 26.24 38.11
C LYS A 508 20.26 26.23 36.94
N HIS A 509 20.75 25.05 36.58
CA HIS A 509 21.68 24.89 35.46
C HIS A 509 21.06 25.33 34.12
N LYS A 510 19.75 25.12 33.92
CA LYS A 510 19.04 25.57 32.71
C LYS A 510 18.78 27.08 32.70
N VAL A 511 18.33 27.64 33.82
CA VAL A 511 18.12 29.10 33.97
C VAL A 511 19.44 29.86 33.76
N ALA A 512 20.56 29.31 34.23
CA ALA A 512 21.89 29.88 34.00
C ALA A 512 22.33 29.89 32.53
N LYS A 513 21.80 28.99 31.68
CA LYS A 513 22.09 28.96 30.23
C LYS A 513 21.23 29.91 29.40
N THR A 514 20.06 30.34 29.89
CA THR A 514 19.10 31.15 29.13
C THR A 514 19.24 32.66 29.37
N ILE A 515 19.99 33.09 30.38
CA ILE A 515 20.12 34.49 30.76
C ILE A 515 21.49 35.04 30.32
N THR A 516 21.57 35.58 29.09
CA THR A 516 22.56 36.61 28.74
C THR A 516 21.93 37.98 28.99
N TRP A 517 22.36 38.70 30.03
CA TRP A 517 21.94 40.08 30.27
C TRP A 517 22.68 41.03 29.32
N ASP A 518 21.94 41.78 28.49
CA ASP A 518 22.45 42.97 27.80
C ASP A 518 22.33 44.16 28.75
N LEU A 519 23.45 44.54 29.35
CA LEU A 519 23.55 45.62 30.34
C LEU A 519 23.47 47.03 29.74
N THR A 520 23.22 47.18 28.43
CA THR A 520 23.14 48.49 27.77
C THR A 520 21.77 49.15 27.79
N LYS A 521 20.75 48.51 28.39
CA LYS A 521 19.36 49.02 28.44
C LYS A 521 18.83 49.27 29.86
N LEU A 522 19.72 49.49 30.82
CA LEU A 522 19.39 49.70 32.23
C LEU A 522 19.32 51.19 32.60
N ASP A 523 18.56 51.97 31.84
CA ASP A 523 18.13 53.32 32.21
C ASP A 523 16.68 53.48 31.75
N GLU A 524 15.77 53.06 32.62
CA GLU A 524 14.38 53.51 32.81
C GLU A 524 13.55 52.36 33.40
N GLU A 525 13.07 52.57 34.62
CA GLU A 525 12.09 51.77 35.37
C GLU A 525 12.53 50.38 35.86
N VAL A 526 13.28 50.35 36.98
CA VAL A 526 13.28 49.18 37.89
C VAL A 526 12.31 49.46 39.04
N PRO A 527 11.22 48.68 39.19
CA PRO A 527 10.34 48.76 40.34
C PRO A 527 11.07 48.39 41.64
N GLU A 528 10.86 49.16 42.71
CA GLU A 528 11.46 48.95 44.05
C GLU A 528 11.26 47.53 44.62
N SER A 529 10.31 46.75 44.09
CA SER A 529 10.06 45.37 44.51
C SER A 529 11.23 44.40 44.25
N ILE A 530 12.20 44.74 43.38
CA ILE A 530 13.35 43.86 43.06
C ILE A 530 14.56 44.09 44.00
N ILE A 531 14.61 45.21 44.73
CA ILE A 531 15.74 45.51 45.64
C ILE A 531 15.68 44.64 46.92
N SER A 532 14.52 44.06 47.26
CA SER A 532 14.36 43.31 48.53
C SER A 532 14.91 41.88 48.55
N LEU A 533 15.39 41.33 47.43
CA LEU A 533 15.92 39.95 47.37
C LEU A 533 17.45 39.85 47.55
N LYS A 534 18.14 40.97 47.83
CA LYS A 534 19.59 40.97 48.12
C LYS A 534 19.97 40.77 49.59
N SER A 535 19.02 40.56 50.51
CA SER A 535 19.29 40.58 51.96
C SER A 535 19.06 39.28 52.74
N LYS A 536 18.83 38.13 52.11
CA LYS A 536 18.89 36.82 52.81
C LYS A 536 19.47 35.73 51.91
N SER A 537 20.80 35.58 52.01
CA SER A 537 21.57 34.42 51.57
C SER A 537 21.27 33.18 52.40
#